data_AF-A0A2D8RTS1-F1
#
_entry.id   AF-A0A2D8RTS1-F1
#
_cell.length_a   1.000
_cell.length_b   1.000
_cell.length_c   1.000
_cell.angle_alpha   90.00
_cell.angle_beta   90.00
_cell.angle_gamma   90.00
#
_symmetry.space_group_name_H-M   'P 1'
#
loop_
_entity.id
_entity.type
_entity.pdbx_description
1 polymer ?
#
loop_
_entity_poly.entity_id
_entity_poly.type
_entity_poly.pdbx_seq_one_letter_code
_entity_poly.pdbx_strand_id
1 'polypeptide(L)'
;MGDAKRKKMLGASVVRRNELSRRFEQLGIDISTPGFYDDPGFLTEERRDRRFLEAYAEWVIHRERLPEYDAHVRDVLGKLAPIISARMDRHQWFGSCIAVTGMLTRMLDRLGVWNTVMRGSVAIKTVDGASRHFAIVDEDEGRGFETGHYWLIAPPFDIVDLTLYHQRWRAGDEAFQALAPKVVLAERTEVVKARADDVIAPALLRSGTDAEMHRALSDQKRFGAIFPARKVGLGGLELRYVASGSTAPDVPLERVNLEARAGVPAIQIWNEDVAPAFGIR
;
A
#
# COMPACT_ATOMS: atom_id res chain seq x y z
N MET A 1 -3.76 11.50 23.99
CA MET A 1 -5.10 10.98 23.62
C MET A 1 -5.65 10.23 24.83
N GLY A 2 -6.85 10.55 25.34
CA GLY A 2 -7.34 10.01 26.63
C GLY A 2 -7.83 8.55 26.59
N ASP A 3 -7.75 7.86 27.73
CA ASP A 3 -8.02 6.41 27.88
C ASP A 3 -9.42 5.97 27.44
N ALA A 4 -10.45 6.79 27.67
CA ALA A 4 -11.82 6.48 27.26
C ALA A 4 -11.96 6.40 25.73
N LYS A 5 -11.28 7.28 24.98
CA LYS A 5 -11.29 7.25 23.51
C LYS A 5 -10.56 6.02 22.98
N ARG A 6 -9.46 5.62 23.63
CA ARG A 6 -8.70 4.41 23.30
C ARG A 6 -9.52 3.14 23.52
N LYS A 7 -10.22 3.01 24.65
CA LYS A 7 -11.13 1.87 24.93
C LYS A 7 -12.27 1.78 23.92
N LYS A 8 -12.89 2.91 23.56
CA LYS A 8 -13.96 2.95 22.55
C LYS A 8 -13.47 2.49 21.17
N MET A 9 -12.30 2.95 20.73
CA MET A 9 -11.70 2.53 19.46
C MET A 9 -11.34 1.04 19.46
N LEU A 10 -10.78 0.54 20.56
CA LEU A 10 -10.47 -0.88 20.72
C LEU A 10 -11.74 -1.74 20.64
N GLY A 11 -12.82 -1.33 21.32
CA GLY A 11 -14.12 -2.01 21.25
C GLY A 11 -14.70 -2.03 19.83
N ALA A 12 -14.66 -0.90 19.12
CA ALA A 12 -15.10 -0.83 17.72
C ALA A 12 -14.28 -1.75 16.80
N SER A 13 -12.95 -1.80 17.00
CA SER A 13 -12.07 -2.69 16.24
C SER A 13 -12.40 -4.17 16.45
N VAL A 14 -12.68 -4.57 17.70
CA VAL A 14 -13.06 -5.97 18.03
C VAL A 14 -14.39 -6.34 17.39
N VAL A 15 -15.39 -5.45 17.47
CA VAL A 15 -16.70 -5.68 16.84
C VAL A 15 -16.54 -5.87 15.33
N ARG A 16 -15.80 -4.97 14.67
CA ARG A 16 -15.60 -5.01 13.22
C ARG A 16 -14.85 -6.26 12.77
N ARG A 17 -13.79 -6.62 13.49
CA ARG A 17 -13.06 -7.88 13.26
C ARG A 17 -13.99 -9.09 13.31
N ASN A 18 -14.80 -9.20 14.36
CA ASN A 18 -15.69 -10.36 14.55
C ASN A 18 -16.79 -10.45 13.48
N GLU A 19 -17.30 -9.30 13.01
CA GLU A 19 -18.24 -9.24 11.89
C GLU A 19 -17.62 -9.78 10.60
N LEU A 20 -16.41 -9.31 10.27
CA LEU A 20 -15.67 -9.73 9.08
C LEU A 20 -15.26 -11.22 9.16
N SER A 21 -14.74 -11.68 10.30
CA SER A 21 -14.42 -13.10 10.52
C SER A 21 -15.65 -13.99 10.31
N ARG A 22 -16.80 -13.64 10.89
CA ARG A 22 -18.04 -14.40 10.71
C ARG A 22 -18.48 -14.43 9.24
N ARG A 23 -18.34 -13.33 8.52
CA ARG A 23 -18.64 -13.27 7.08
C ARG A 23 -17.78 -14.25 6.30
N PHE A 24 -16.47 -14.30 6.57
CA PHE A 24 -15.56 -15.24 5.91
C PHE A 24 -15.87 -16.69 6.28
N GLU A 25 -16.13 -16.98 7.56
CA GLU A 25 -16.51 -18.31 8.04
C GLU A 25 -17.81 -18.82 7.39
N GLN A 26 -18.83 -17.96 7.24
CA GLN A 26 -20.10 -18.30 6.57
C GLN A 26 -19.91 -18.63 5.08
N LEU A 27 -18.86 -18.10 4.47
CA LEU A 27 -18.48 -18.37 3.08
C LEU A 27 -17.51 -19.56 2.96
N GLY A 28 -17.12 -20.17 4.08
CA GLY A 28 -16.17 -21.28 4.12
C GLY A 28 -14.72 -20.88 3.80
N ILE A 29 -14.38 -19.60 3.94
CA ILE A 29 -13.04 -19.06 3.65
C ILE A 29 -12.15 -19.25 4.89
N ASP A 30 -11.00 -19.93 4.73
CA ASP A 30 -10.01 -20.09 5.80
C ASP A 30 -9.19 -18.81 6.00
N ILE A 31 -9.31 -18.21 7.18
CA ILE A 31 -8.60 -16.98 7.56
C ILE A 31 -7.34 -17.24 8.41
N SER A 32 -6.88 -18.50 8.49
CA SER A 32 -5.75 -18.89 9.34
C SER A 32 -4.39 -18.44 8.80
N THR A 33 -4.28 -18.19 7.48
CA THR A 33 -3.02 -17.85 6.81
C THR A 33 -3.12 -16.56 6.00
N PRO A 34 -2.04 -15.75 5.96
CA PRO A 34 -1.94 -14.62 5.04
C PRO A 34 -2.23 -15.04 3.59
N GLY A 35 -2.84 -14.14 2.82
CA GLY A 35 -3.12 -14.41 1.41
C GLY A 35 -4.44 -15.13 1.14
N PHE A 36 -5.36 -15.27 2.12
CA PHE A 36 -6.65 -15.94 1.89
C PHE A 36 -7.56 -15.25 0.85
N TYR A 37 -7.19 -14.08 0.32
CA TYR A 37 -7.84 -13.52 -0.85
C TYR A 37 -7.69 -14.40 -2.12
N ASP A 38 -6.78 -15.38 -2.10
CA ASP A 38 -6.66 -16.42 -3.13
C ASP A 38 -7.62 -17.62 -2.92
N ASP A 39 -8.33 -17.69 -1.79
CA ASP A 39 -9.27 -18.77 -1.52
C ASP A 39 -10.35 -18.83 -2.63
N PRO A 40 -10.68 -20.02 -3.17
CA PRO A 40 -11.67 -20.13 -4.24
C PRO A 40 -13.04 -19.53 -3.90
N GLY A 41 -13.45 -19.62 -2.63
CA GLY A 41 -14.65 -18.98 -2.10
C GLY A 41 -14.52 -17.45 -2.12
N PHE A 42 -13.37 -16.93 -1.71
CA PHE A 42 -13.06 -15.50 -1.78
C PHE A 42 -13.13 -14.97 -3.21
N LEU A 43 -12.43 -15.63 -4.15
CA LEU A 43 -12.41 -15.24 -5.57
C LEU A 43 -13.81 -15.32 -6.20
N THR A 44 -14.66 -16.23 -5.73
CA THR A 44 -16.05 -16.31 -6.20
C THR A 44 -16.87 -15.10 -5.77
N GLU A 45 -16.70 -14.65 -4.53
CA GLU A 45 -17.36 -13.44 -4.03
C GLU A 45 -16.79 -12.16 -4.65
N GLU A 46 -15.47 -12.06 -4.82
CA GLU A 46 -14.84 -10.90 -5.47
C GLU A 46 -15.29 -10.72 -6.93
N ARG A 47 -15.46 -11.82 -7.67
CA ARG A 47 -16.04 -11.77 -9.03
C ARG A 47 -17.46 -11.21 -9.05
N ARG A 48 -18.24 -11.38 -7.97
CA ARG A 48 -19.61 -10.85 -7.82
C ARG A 48 -19.61 -9.42 -7.33
N ASP A 49 -18.72 -9.09 -6.40
CA ASP A 49 -18.55 -7.77 -5.81
C ASP A 49 -17.06 -7.40 -5.80
N ARG A 50 -16.67 -6.50 -6.70
CA ARG A 50 -15.28 -6.01 -6.80
C ARG A 50 -14.77 -5.33 -5.52
N ARG A 51 -15.66 -4.96 -4.59
CA ARG A 51 -15.29 -4.38 -3.30
C ARG A 51 -15.03 -5.43 -2.22
N PHE A 52 -15.22 -6.72 -2.52
CA PHE A 52 -15.01 -7.78 -1.54
C PHE A 52 -13.57 -7.79 -1.00
N LEU A 53 -12.59 -7.42 -1.83
CA LEU A 53 -11.19 -7.26 -1.41
C LEU A 53 -10.99 -6.23 -0.29
N GLU A 54 -11.83 -5.19 -0.25
CA GLU A 54 -11.77 -4.19 0.82
C GLU A 54 -12.10 -4.81 2.18
N ALA A 55 -12.92 -5.88 2.22
CA ALA A 55 -13.22 -6.61 3.44
C ALA A 55 -11.99 -7.38 3.96
N TYR A 56 -11.18 -7.95 3.07
CA TYR A 56 -9.88 -8.52 3.45
C TYR A 56 -8.95 -7.43 4.00
N ALA A 57 -8.81 -6.33 3.27
CA ALA A 57 -7.95 -5.22 3.66
C ALA A 57 -8.33 -4.65 5.05
N GLU A 58 -9.63 -4.48 5.31
CA GLU A 58 -10.15 -4.01 6.58
C GLU A 58 -9.93 -5.04 7.70
N TRP A 59 -10.15 -6.33 7.41
CA TRP A 59 -9.91 -7.40 8.37
C TRP A 59 -8.44 -7.45 8.79
N VAL A 60 -7.51 -7.31 7.84
CA VAL A 60 -6.06 -7.26 8.14
C VAL A 60 -5.76 -6.17 9.17
N ILE A 61 -6.35 -4.98 9.07
CA ILE A 61 -6.05 -3.89 10.01
C ILE A 61 -6.64 -4.16 11.41
N HIS A 62 -7.82 -4.77 11.48
CA HIS A 62 -8.56 -5.01 12.71
C HIS A 62 -8.26 -6.34 13.40
N ARG A 63 -7.57 -7.27 12.73
CA ARG A 63 -7.22 -8.58 13.28
C ARG A 63 -6.50 -8.44 14.61
N GLU A 64 -6.64 -9.45 15.46
CA GLU A 64 -5.86 -9.53 16.68
C GLU A 64 -4.38 -9.67 16.37
N ARG A 65 -3.54 -8.97 17.11
CA ARG A 65 -2.10 -9.07 17.00
C ARG A 65 -1.51 -9.20 18.39
N LEU A 66 -0.65 -10.20 18.55
CA LEU A 66 0.17 -10.35 19.73
C LEU A 66 1.48 -9.57 19.54
N PRO A 67 2.11 -9.08 20.61
CA PRO A 67 3.39 -8.38 20.53
C PRO A 67 4.48 -9.16 19.78
N GLU A 68 4.48 -10.49 19.89
CA GLU A 68 5.42 -11.40 19.22
C GLU A 68 5.23 -11.36 17.70
N TYR A 69 3.97 -11.30 17.24
CA TYR A 69 3.67 -11.14 15.83
C TYR A 69 4.15 -9.77 15.33
N ASP A 70 3.89 -8.69 16.07
CA ASP A 70 4.37 -7.36 15.68
C ASP A 70 5.92 -7.29 15.64
N ALA A 71 6.61 -8.02 16.53
CA ALA A 71 8.06 -8.16 16.49
C ALA A 71 8.54 -8.95 15.26
N HIS A 72 7.86 -10.04 14.92
CA HIS A 72 8.10 -10.81 13.69
C HIS A 72 7.99 -9.92 12.44
N VAL A 73 6.93 -9.13 12.32
CA VAL A 73 6.76 -8.23 11.16
C VAL A 73 7.88 -7.20 11.06
N ARG A 74 8.33 -6.63 12.19
CA ARG A 74 9.47 -5.69 12.19
C ARG A 74 10.77 -6.35 11.74
N ASP A 75 11.05 -7.57 12.19
CA ASP A 75 12.23 -8.34 11.76
C ASP A 75 12.16 -8.64 10.25
N VAL A 76 11.01 -9.15 9.78
CA VAL A 76 10.78 -9.48 8.37
C VAL A 76 10.96 -8.24 7.48
N LEU A 77 10.25 -7.15 7.76
CA LEU A 77 10.35 -5.94 6.92
C LEU A 77 11.70 -5.23 7.06
N GLY A 78 12.33 -5.29 8.24
CA GLY A 78 13.68 -4.77 8.46
C GLY A 78 14.75 -5.45 7.59
N LYS A 79 14.58 -6.75 7.30
CA LYS A 79 15.46 -7.51 6.39
C LYS A 79 15.04 -7.39 4.92
N LEU A 80 13.74 -7.48 4.64
CA LEU A 80 13.21 -7.53 3.29
C LEU A 80 13.31 -6.19 2.56
N ALA A 81 13.03 -5.06 3.24
CA ALA A 81 13.02 -3.75 2.59
C ALA A 81 14.39 -3.35 1.99
N PRO A 82 15.54 -3.53 2.68
CA PRO A 82 16.85 -3.30 2.08
C PRO A 82 17.15 -4.18 0.86
N ILE A 83 16.73 -5.45 0.88
CA ILE A 83 16.93 -6.39 -0.24
C ILE A 83 16.20 -5.87 -1.49
N ILE A 84 14.92 -5.54 -1.35
CA ILE A 84 14.12 -5.03 -2.46
C ILE A 84 14.64 -3.68 -2.95
N SER A 85 14.96 -2.76 -2.04
CA SER A 85 15.54 -1.46 -2.39
C SER A 85 16.85 -1.62 -3.20
N ALA A 86 17.73 -2.54 -2.79
CA ALA A 86 18.98 -2.80 -3.50
C ALA A 86 18.75 -3.40 -4.90
N ARG A 87 17.73 -4.25 -5.06
CA ARG A 87 17.33 -4.78 -6.38
C ARG A 87 16.79 -3.67 -7.28
N MET A 88 15.95 -2.79 -6.76
CA MET A 88 15.43 -1.65 -7.52
C MET A 88 16.55 -0.72 -7.99
N ASP A 89 17.53 -0.45 -7.13
CA ASP A 89 18.72 0.32 -7.51
C ASP A 89 19.56 -0.39 -8.60
N ARG A 90 19.85 -1.68 -8.41
CA ARG A 90 20.65 -2.47 -9.35
C ARG A 90 20.05 -2.48 -10.76
N HIS A 91 18.73 -2.57 -10.86
CA HIS A 91 18.02 -2.64 -12.13
C HIS A 91 17.51 -1.29 -12.63
N GLN A 92 17.79 -0.18 -11.92
CA GLN A 92 17.23 1.15 -12.20
C GLN A 92 15.72 1.05 -12.47
N TRP A 93 15.01 0.38 -11.55
CA TRP A 93 13.67 -0.12 -11.79
C TRP A 93 12.59 0.94 -11.59
N PHE A 94 12.52 1.89 -12.53
CA PHE A 94 11.62 3.04 -12.43
C PHE A 94 10.18 2.74 -12.87
N GLY A 95 9.21 3.36 -12.19
CA GLY A 95 7.79 3.35 -12.55
C GLY A 95 7.12 1.98 -12.44
N SER A 96 7.49 1.20 -11.43
CA SER A 96 7.02 -0.18 -11.24
C SER A 96 6.42 -0.41 -9.85
N CYS A 97 5.72 0.59 -9.30
CA CYS A 97 5.05 0.48 -7.99
C CYS A 97 4.10 -0.72 -7.94
N ILE A 98 3.29 -0.95 -8.98
CA ILE A 98 2.35 -2.08 -9.04
C ILE A 98 3.09 -3.42 -8.96
N ALA A 99 4.11 -3.62 -9.81
CA ALA A 99 4.87 -4.87 -9.83
C ALA A 99 5.56 -5.10 -8.48
N VAL A 100 6.34 -4.13 -7.99
CA VAL A 100 7.11 -4.29 -6.76
C VAL A 100 6.22 -4.47 -5.52
N THR A 101 5.12 -3.72 -5.40
CA THR A 101 4.16 -3.93 -4.30
C THR A 101 3.50 -5.30 -4.38
N GLY A 102 3.20 -5.79 -5.59
CA GLY A 102 2.66 -7.13 -5.75
C GLY A 102 3.66 -8.23 -5.40
N MET A 103 4.92 -8.08 -5.79
CA MET A 103 6.01 -8.99 -5.38
C MET A 103 6.15 -9.01 -3.87
N LEU A 104 6.21 -7.83 -3.24
CA LEU A 104 6.34 -7.67 -1.80
C LEU A 104 5.17 -8.32 -1.05
N THR A 105 3.94 -8.13 -1.55
CA THR A 105 2.73 -8.77 -1.01
C THR A 105 2.90 -10.29 -0.95
N ARG A 106 3.25 -10.91 -2.09
CA ARG A 106 3.41 -12.37 -2.17
C ARG A 106 4.57 -12.90 -1.33
N MET A 107 5.67 -12.15 -1.22
CA MET A 107 6.79 -12.51 -0.35
C MET A 107 6.40 -12.43 1.13
N LEU A 108 5.66 -11.38 1.53
CA LEU A 108 5.16 -11.22 2.89
C LEU A 108 4.15 -12.33 3.25
N ASP A 109 3.25 -12.69 2.34
CA ASP A 109 2.32 -13.80 2.57
C ASP A 109 3.08 -15.10 2.86
N ARG A 110 4.11 -15.41 2.04
CA ARG A 110 4.98 -16.58 2.22
C ARG A 110 5.81 -16.55 3.51
N LEU A 111 6.14 -15.35 4.00
CA LEU A 111 6.85 -15.13 5.27
C LEU A 111 5.90 -15.03 6.48
N GLY A 112 4.61 -15.31 6.31
CA GLY A 112 3.63 -15.30 7.39
C GLY A 112 3.23 -13.89 7.85
N VAL A 113 3.39 -12.88 7.00
CA VAL A 113 3.07 -11.48 7.29
C VAL A 113 1.78 -11.04 6.59
N TRP A 114 0.74 -10.83 7.37
CA TRP A 114 -0.52 -10.21 6.93
C TRP A 114 -0.29 -8.79 6.43
N ASN A 115 -0.70 -8.55 5.20
CA ASN A 115 -0.56 -7.27 4.53
C ASN A 115 -1.72 -7.02 3.55
N THR A 116 -1.89 -5.77 3.12
CA THR A 116 -2.84 -5.38 2.07
C THR A 116 -2.28 -4.24 1.23
N VAL A 117 -2.54 -4.25 -0.08
CA VAL A 117 -2.10 -3.22 -1.01
C VAL A 117 -3.13 -2.10 -1.07
N MET A 118 -2.67 -0.88 -0.81
CA MET A 118 -3.44 0.33 -1.05
C MET A 118 -3.03 0.94 -2.39
N ARG A 119 -4.01 1.49 -3.10
CA ARG A 119 -3.77 2.39 -4.23
C ARG A 119 -4.34 3.76 -3.92
N GLY A 120 -3.65 4.82 -4.28
CA GLY A 120 -4.07 6.16 -3.95
C GLY A 120 -3.05 7.21 -4.32
N SER A 121 -3.08 8.32 -3.61
CA SER A 121 -2.15 9.42 -3.83
C SER A 121 -1.09 9.48 -2.75
N VAL A 122 0.10 9.92 -3.14
CA VAL A 122 1.11 10.42 -2.20
C VAL A 122 1.50 11.84 -2.58
N ALA A 123 1.27 12.78 -1.66
CA ALA A 123 1.75 14.16 -1.77
C ALA A 123 2.99 14.32 -0.89
N ILE A 124 4.01 14.95 -1.44
CA ILE A 124 5.31 15.12 -0.81
C ILE A 124 5.58 16.61 -0.74
N LYS A 125 5.90 17.11 0.45
CA LYS A 125 6.13 18.52 0.71
C LYS A 125 7.45 18.70 1.45
N THR A 126 8.26 19.64 1.00
CA THR A 126 9.48 20.08 1.69
C THR A 126 9.15 21.17 2.71
N VAL A 127 10.06 21.41 3.65
CA VAL A 127 9.91 22.46 4.69
C VAL A 127 9.76 23.88 4.13
N ASP A 128 10.32 24.15 2.94
CA ASP A 128 10.24 25.43 2.25
C ASP A 128 8.96 25.57 1.38
N GLY A 129 8.10 24.56 1.39
CA GLY A 129 6.78 24.59 0.73
C GLY A 129 6.76 24.08 -0.71
N ALA A 130 7.90 23.66 -1.28
CA ALA A 130 7.88 22.96 -2.55
C ALA A 130 7.16 21.61 -2.42
N SER A 131 6.49 21.18 -3.49
CA SER A 131 5.70 19.94 -3.46
C SER A 131 5.71 19.18 -4.76
N ARG A 132 5.60 17.86 -4.65
CA ARG A 132 5.37 16.90 -5.74
C ARG A 132 4.33 15.88 -5.31
N HIS A 133 3.70 15.25 -6.29
CA HIS A 133 2.58 14.37 -6.06
C HIS A 133 2.62 13.24 -7.08
N PHE A 134 2.13 12.08 -6.64
CA PHE A 134 1.60 11.06 -7.51
C PHE A 134 0.11 11.01 -7.18
N ALA A 135 -0.71 11.70 -7.98
CA ALA A 135 -2.12 11.93 -7.70
C ALA A 135 -3.02 10.95 -8.47
N ILE A 136 -4.13 10.52 -7.87
CA ILE A 136 -5.16 9.73 -8.55
C ILE A 136 -6.00 10.56 -9.53
N VAL A 137 -6.06 11.88 -9.34
CA VAL A 137 -6.62 12.82 -10.32
C VAL A 137 -5.46 13.60 -10.91
N ASP A 138 -4.93 13.09 -12.01
CA ASP A 138 -3.80 13.68 -12.74
C ASP A 138 -4.10 13.72 -14.24
N GLU A 139 -3.21 14.33 -15.00
CA GLU A 139 -3.28 14.38 -16.46
C GLU A 139 -3.28 12.95 -17.04
N ASP A 140 -4.14 12.72 -18.05
CA ASP A 140 -4.23 11.43 -18.72
C ASP A 140 -2.99 11.22 -19.63
N GLU A 141 -2.08 10.35 -19.21
CA GLU A 141 -0.89 9.96 -19.99
C GLU A 141 -1.20 8.92 -21.09
N GLY A 142 -2.47 8.53 -21.24
CA GLY A 142 -2.93 7.59 -22.24
C GLY A 142 -2.92 6.13 -21.79
N ARG A 143 -3.26 5.25 -22.74
CA ARG A 143 -3.53 3.83 -22.45
C ARG A 143 -2.29 3.11 -21.93
N GLY A 144 -2.41 2.51 -20.75
CA GLY A 144 -1.37 1.68 -20.13
C GLY A 144 -0.59 2.39 -19.01
N PHE A 145 -0.93 3.63 -18.69
CA PHE A 145 -0.42 4.35 -17.53
C PHE A 145 -1.49 4.39 -16.45
N GLU A 146 -1.12 4.02 -15.22
CA GLU A 146 -1.97 4.21 -14.05
C GLU A 146 -1.49 5.42 -13.26
N THR A 147 -2.44 6.30 -12.93
CA THR A 147 -2.19 7.48 -12.11
C THR A 147 -2.16 7.12 -10.62
N GLY A 148 -1.41 7.89 -9.84
CA GLY A 148 -1.29 7.68 -8.40
C GLY A 148 -0.12 6.76 -8.02
N HIS A 149 -0.27 6.07 -6.90
CA HIS A 149 0.78 5.30 -6.25
C HIS A 149 0.24 4.09 -5.50
N TYR A 150 1.10 3.09 -5.31
CA TYR A 150 0.78 1.86 -4.60
C TYR A 150 1.73 1.66 -3.42
N TRP A 151 1.19 1.25 -2.28
CA TRP A 151 1.96 0.93 -1.08
C TRP A 151 1.25 -0.17 -0.29
N LEU A 152 1.92 -0.76 0.71
CA LEU A 152 1.31 -1.75 1.59
C LEU A 152 0.96 -1.15 2.94
N ILE A 153 -0.06 -1.75 3.57
CA ILE A 153 -0.25 -1.72 5.01
C ILE A 153 0.10 -3.13 5.51
N ALA A 154 1.09 -3.23 6.39
CA ALA A 154 1.54 -4.49 6.99
C ALA A 154 1.69 -4.28 8.51
N PRO A 155 0.59 -4.41 9.29
CA PRO A 155 0.61 -4.02 10.70
C PRO A 155 1.71 -4.76 11.48
N PRO A 156 2.55 -4.03 12.26
CA PRO A 156 2.25 -2.72 12.86
C PRO A 156 2.55 -1.49 11.99
N PHE A 157 3.11 -1.66 10.79
CA PHE A 157 3.36 -0.54 9.88
C PHE A 157 2.06 -0.07 9.23
N ASP A 158 1.77 1.23 9.38
CA ASP A 158 0.66 1.88 8.70
C ASP A 158 1.01 2.18 7.23
N ILE A 159 2.30 2.35 6.92
CA ILE A 159 2.81 2.60 5.57
C ILE A 159 4.08 1.77 5.35
N VAL A 160 4.09 0.97 4.29
CA VAL A 160 5.25 0.29 3.72
C VAL A 160 5.34 0.65 2.24
N ASP A 161 6.29 1.51 1.90
CA ASP A 161 6.51 1.98 0.54
C ASP A 161 7.99 1.94 0.20
N LEU A 162 8.34 1.05 -0.73
CA LEU A 162 9.71 0.84 -1.19
C LEU A 162 9.94 1.41 -2.59
N THR A 163 8.95 2.12 -3.13
CA THR A 163 8.91 2.43 -4.57
C THR A 163 8.88 3.92 -4.86
N LEU A 164 8.66 4.77 -3.84
CA LEU A 164 8.54 6.21 -4.00
C LEU A 164 9.73 6.85 -4.72
N TYR A 165 10.95 6.54 -4.30
CA TYR A 165 12.17 7.05 -4.93
C TYR A 165 12.29 6.67 -6.40
N HIS A 166 11.92 5.43 -6.75
CA HIS A 166 11.97 4.92 -8.12
C HIS A 166 10.67 5.16 -8.90
N GLN A 167 9.83 6.11 -8.50
CA GLN A 167 8.75 6.54 -9.38
C GLN A 167 9.28 7.32 -10.59
N ARG A 168 8.42 7.51 -11.60
CA ARG A 168 8.74 8.33 -12.77
C ARG A 168 8.56 9.80 -12.44
N TRP A 169 9.59 10.38 -11.83
CA TRP A 169 9.67 11.81 -11.60
C TRP A 169 9.67 12.57 -12.95
N ARG A 170 9.05 13.75 -12.97
CA ARG A 170 9.03 14.59 -14.19
C ARG A 170 10.44 15.15 -14.43
N ALA A 171 10.77 15.44 -15.67
CA ALA A 171 12.03 16.11 -16.00
C ALA A 171 12.12 17.46 -15.24
N GLY A 172 13.25 17.72 -14.57
CA GLY A 172 13.40 18.89 -13.70
C GLY A 172 13.08 18.64 -12.22
N ASP A 173 12.62 17.43 -11.85
CA ASP A 173 12.36 17.04 -10.46
C ASP A 173 13.53 16.33 -9.78
N GLU A 174 14.73 16.34 -10.36
CA GLU A 174 15.88 15.55 -9.90
C GLU A 174 16.27 15.92 -8.46
N ALA A 175 16.21 17.21 -8.11
CA ALA A 175 16.47 17.67 -6.75
C ALA A 175 15.43 17.13 -5.76
N PHE A 176 14.18 16.97 -6.18
CA PHE A 176 13.11 16.44 -5.35
C PHE A 176 13.22 14.93 -5.20
N GLN A 177 13.53 14.22 -6.30
CA GLN A 177 13.83 12.80 -6.29
C GLN A 177 15.00 12.48 -5.35
N ALA A 178 16.05 13.30 -5.34
CA ALA A 178 17.20 13.11 -4.45
C ALA A 178 16.84 13.18 -2.97
N LEU A 179 15.74 13.86 -2.61
CA LEU A 179 15.21 13.92 -1.25
C LEU A 179 14.24 12.77 -0.95
N ALA A 180 13.63 12.17 -1.96
CA ALA A 180 12.62 11.14 -1.78
C ALA A 180 13.21 9.89 -1.09
N PRO A 181 12.52 9.33 -0.10
CA PRO A 181 13.00 8.14 0.59
C PRO A 181 12.94 6.91 -0.32
N LYS A 182 14.01 6.11 -0.32
CA LYS A 182 14.01 4.79 -0.95
C LYS A 182 13.12 3.78 -0.23
N VAL A 183 13.00 3.94 1.09
CA VAL A 183 12.25 3.06 1.97
C VAL A 183 11.46 3.91 2.96
N VAL A 184 10.15 3.69 3.01
CA VAL A 184 9.25 4.22 4.02
C VAL A 184 8.66 3.04 4.78
N LEU A 185 9.11 2.83 6.01
CA LEU A 185 8.51 1.91 6.97
C LEU A 185 8.04 2.75 8.16
N ALA A 186 6.75 3.10 8.18
CA ALA A 186 6.19 4.00 9.18
C ALA A 186 5.12 3.32 10.04
N GLU A 187 5.32 3.36 11.36
CA GLU A 187 4.34 2.92 12.36
C GLU A 187 3.71 4.13 13.05
N ARG A 188 2.48 3.97 13.57
CA ARG A 188 1.80 4.98 14.41
C ARG A 188 1.76 6.36 13.75
N THR A 189 1.52 6.35 12.45
CA THR A 189 1.44 7.54 11.61
C THR A 189 0.30 8.45 12.04
N GLU A 190 0.46 9.76 11.85
CA GLU A 190 -0.58 10.71 12.17
C GLU A 190 -1.75 10.56 11.19
N VAL A 191 -2.95 10.34 11.74
CA VAL A 191 -4.19 10.38 10.97
C VAL A 191 -4.55 11.83 10.66
N VAL A 192 -4.67 12.15 9.39
CA VAL A 192 -4.98 13.49 8.89
C VAL A 192 -6.24 13.49 8.05
N LYS A 193 -6.88 14.64 7.91
CA LYS A 193 -7.95 14.82 6.92
C LYS A 193 -7.31 14.97 5.54
N ALA A 194 -7.77 14.18 4.57
CA ALA A 194 -7.40 14.36 3.16
C ALA A 194 -7.87 15.73 2.65
N ARG A 195 -7.03 16.37 1.84
CA ARG A 195 -7.29 17.65 1.19
C ARG A 195 -7.34 17.45 -0.32
N ALA A 196 -7.92 18.42 -1.03
CA ALA A 196 -7.98 18.38 -2.49
C ALA A 196 -6.57 18.29 -3.12
N ASP A 197 -5.61 19.06 -2.58
CA ASP A 197 -4.20 19.05 -2.99
C ASP A 197 -3.41 17.80 -2.59
N ASP A 198 -4.02 16.88 -1.83
CA ASP A 198 -3.42 15.56 -1.58
C ASP A 198 -3.78 14.54 -2.67
N VAL A 199 -4.88 14.75 -3.40
CA VAL A 199 -5.44 13.77 -4.34
C VAL A 199 -5.55 14.24 -5.78
N ILE A 200 -5.40 15.55 -6.02
CA ILE A 200 -5.52 16.18 -7.33
C ILE A 200 -4.22 16.91 -7.66
N ALA A 201 -3.73 16.70 -8.87
CA ALA A 201 -2.58 17.40 -9.40
C ALA A 201 -2.78 18.94 -9.40
N PRO A 202 -1.78 19.75 -9.02
CA PRO A 202 -1.88 21.22 -8.97
C PRO A 202 -2.28 21.87 -10.30
N ALA A 203 -1.95 21.26 -11.44
CA ALA A 203 -2.39 21.75 -12.74
C ALA A 203 -3.91 21.68 -12.85
N LEU A 204 -4.49 20.53 -12.55
CA LEU A 204 -5.94 20.29 -12.57
C LEU A 204 -6.70 21.02 -11.47
N LEU A 205 -6.07 21.32 -10.33
CA LEU A 205 -6.67 22.21 -9.32
C LEU A 205 -6.95 23.62 -9.84
N ARG A 206 -6.16 24.09 -10.82
CA ARG A 206 -6.31 25.42 -11.41
C ARG A 206 -7.22 25.45 -12.62
N SER A 207 -7.32 24.34 -13.36
CA SER A 207 -8.00 24.29 -14.66
C SER A 207 -9.20 23.35 -14.73
N GLY A 208 -9.34 22.42 -13.79
CA GLY A 208 -10.39 21.41 -13.78
C GLY A 208 -11.71 21.93 -13.23
N THR A 209 -12.79 21.20 -13.52
CA THR A 209 -14.13 21.50 -13.00
C THR A 209 -14.44 20.69 -11.74
N ASP A 210 -15.27 21.25 -10.85
CA ASP A 210 -15.75 20.53 -9.65
C ASP A 210 -16.40 19.19 -9.98
N ALA A 211 -17.10 19.10 -11.13
CA ALA A 211 -17.76 17.88 -11.57
C ALA A 211 -16.77 16.75 -11.92
N GLU A 212 -15.64 17.08 -12.56
CA GLU A 212 -14.58 16.12 -12.87
C GLU A 212 -13.90 15.61 -11.60
N MET A 213 -13.60 16.52 -10.68
CA MET A 213 -13.03 16.19 -9.37
C MET A 213 -13.95 15.29 -8.55
N HIS A 214 -15.24 15.61 -8.49
CA HIS A 214 -16.23 14.82 -7.76
C HIS A 214 -16.40 13.42 -8.36
N ARG A 215 -16.35 13.28 -9.69
CA ARG A 215 -16.45 11.98 -10.36
C ARG A 215 -15.25 11.11 -10.03
N ALA A 216 -14.04 11.67 -10.06
CA ALA A 216 -12.82 10.92 -9.78
C ALA A 216 -12.70 10.47 -8.31
N LEU A 217 -13.38 11.17 -7.40
CA LEU A 217 -13.31 10.93 -5.94
C LEU A 217 -14.65 10.45 -5.35
N SER A 218 -15.55 9.90 -6.16
CA SER A 218 -16.93 9.62 -5.76
C SER A 218 -17.07 8.67 -4.57
N ASP A 219 -16.10 7.76 -4.38
CA ASP A 219 -16.07 6.79 -3.27
C ASP A 219 -15.10 7.17 -2.13
N GLN A 220 -14.39 8.29 -2.27
CA GLN A 220 -13.30 8.67 -1.37
C GLN A 220 -13.76 8.85 0.08
N LYS A 221 -14.98 9.34 0.28
CA LYS A 221 -15.56 9.53 1.63
C LYS A 221 -15.78 8.20 2.35
N ARG A 222 -16.30 7.19 1.63
CA ARG A 222 -16.56 5.87 2.20
C ARG A 222 -15.24 5.16 2.47
N PHE A 223 -14.36 5.11 1.47
CA PHE A 223 -13.08 4.43 1.59
C PHE A 223 -12.19 5.06 2.67
N GLY A 224 -12.11 6.40 2.71
CA GLY A 224 -11.36 7.14 3.70
C GLY A 224 -11.90 7.05 5.15
N ALA A 225 -13.13 6.57 5.33
CA ALA A 225 -13.66 6.27 6.67
C ALA A 225 -13.05 4.97 7.24
N ILE A 226 -12.65 4.05 6.36
CA ILE A 226 -12.01 2.78 6.71
C ILE A 226 -10.48 2.96 6.73
N PHE A 227 -9.93 3.57 5.68
CA PHE A 227 -8.50 3.81 5.49
C PHE A 227 -8.22 5.32 5.46
N PRO A 228 -8.11 5.96 6.64
CA PRO A 228 -7.92 7.41 6.69
C PRO A 228 -6.54 7.82 6.20
N ALA A 229 -6.44 9.03 5.66
CA ALA A 229 -5.17 9.58 5.19
C ALA A 229 -4.12 9.63 6.31
N ARG A 230 -2.88 9.32 5.95
CA ARG A 230 -1.75 9.23 6.88
C ARG A 230 -0.66 10.21 6.52
N LYS A 231 -0.07 10.83 7.54
CA LYS A 231 1.08 11.72 7.42
C LYS A 231 2.32 11.04 8.00
N VAL A 232 3.41 11.09 7.25
CA VAL A 232 4.75 10.59 7.63
C VAL A 232 5.74 11.73 7.49
N GLY A 233 6.48 12.04 8.56
CA GLY A 233 7.61 12.96 8.50
C GLY A 233 8.91 12.17 8.37
N LEU A 234 9.70 12.43 7.32
CA LEU A 234 10.95 11.70 7.07
C LEU A 234 11.95 12.58 6.33
N GLY A 235 13.16 12.74 6.85
CA GLY A 235 14.26 13.44 6.14
C GLY A 235 13.96 14.89 5.76
N GLY A 236 13.15 15.61 6.54
CA GLY A 236 12.72 16.98 6.20
C GLY A 236 11.58 17.05 5.17
N LEU A 237 11.01 15.90 4.79
CA LEU A 237 9.82 15.80 3.97
C LEU A 237 8.59 15.48 4.83
N GLU A 238 7.47 16.08 4.46
CA GLU A 238 6.13 15.65 4.84
C GLU A 238 5.53 14.85 3.69
N LEU A 239 5.24 13.57 3.96
CA LEU A 239 4.56 12.66 3.05
C LEU A 239 3.12 12.50 3.52
N ARG A 240 2.16 12.62 2.60
CA ARG A 240 0.73 12.43 2.87
C ARG A 240 0.18 11.37 1.94
N TYR A 241 -0.14 10.22 2.50
CA TYR A 241 -0.72 9.08 1.80
C TYR A 241 -2.24 9.10 1.93
N VAL A 242 -2.94 9.11 0.79
CA VAL A 242 -4.41 9.10 0.74
C VAL A 242 -4.87 7.91 -0.09
N ALA A 243 -5.37 6.87 0.57
CA ALA A 243 -5.86 5.68 -0.10
C ALA A 243 -7.22 5.95 -0.77
N SER A 244 -7.43 5.36 -1.95
CA SER A 244 -8.64 5.47 -2.76
C SER A 244 -9.22 4.12 -3.19
N GLY A 245 -8.47 3.04 -2.93
CA GLY A 245 -8.89 1.67 -3.15
C GLY A 245 -7.86 0.68 -2.62
N SER A 246 -8.21 -0.60 -2.61
CA SER A 246 -7.31 -1.70 -2.33
C SER A 246 -7.13 -2.57 -3.58
N THR A 247 -5.99 -3.24 -3.68
CA THR A 247 -5.74 -4.26 -4.71
C THR A 247 -4.98 -5.44 -4.11
N ALA A 248 -4.81 -6.50 -4.89
CA ALA A 248 -3.95 -7.64 -4.58
C ALA A 248 -3.42 -8.23 -5.89
N PRO A 249 -2.27 -8.92 -5.88
CA PRO A 249 -1.79 -9.62 -7.07
C PRO A 249 -2.72 -10.77 -7.41
N ASP A 250 -3.11 -10.89 -8.67
CA ASP A 250 -3.97 -11.96 -9.20
C ASP A 250 -3.21 -13.24 -9.55
N VAL A 251 -1.89 -13.24 -9.36
CA VAL A 251 -1.00 -14.36 -9.66
C VAL A 251 -0.10 -14.70 -8.47
N PRO A 252 0.31 -15.97 -8.32
CA PRO A 252 1.26 -16.37 -7.28
C PRO A 252 2.64 -15.75 -7.50
N LEU A 253 3.49 -15.78 -6.47
CA LEU A 253 4.85 -15.22 -6.49
C LEU A 253 5.65 -15.62 -7.74
N GLU A 254 5.53 -16.89 -8.14
CA GLU A 254 6.20 -17.51 -9.29
C GLU A 254 5.93 -16.80 -10.61
N ARG A 255 4.80 -16.09 -10.70
CA ARG A 255 4.32 -15.46 -11.93
C ARG A 255 4.33 -13.94 -11.89
N VAL A 256 4.53 -13.33 -10.71
CA VAL A 256 4.60 -11.87 -10.61
C VAL A 256 5.83 -11.38 -11.39
N ASN A 257 5.59 -10.43 -12.30
CA ASN A 257 6.60 -9.80 -13.15
C ASN A 257 7.34 -10.77 -14.11
N LEU A 258 6.75 -11.93 -14.46
CA LEU A 258 7.41 -12.94 -15.30
C LEU A 258 7.62 -12.50 -16.76
N GLU A 259 6.66 -11.76 -17.33
CA GLU A 259 6.68 -11.31 -18.74
C GLU A 259 7.03 -9.82 -18.88
N ALA A 260 7.48 -9.19 -17.80
CA ALA A 260 7.65 -7.75 -17.76
C ALA A 260 8.88 -7.27 -18.55
N ARG A 261 8.78 -6.05 -19.07
CA ARG A 261 9.84 -5.40 -19.85
C ARG A 261 10.94 -4.76 -19.01
N ALA A 262 10.76 -4.71 -17.68
CA ALA A 262 11.69 -4.10 -16.73
C ALA A 262 11.73 -4.90 -15.42
N GLY A 263 12.89 -4.83 -14.75
CA GLY A 263 13.16 -5.58 -13.53
C GLY A 263 13.34 -7.07 -13.77
N VAL A 264 13.09 -7.87 -12.72
CA VAL A 264 13.21 -9.32 -12.74
C VAL A 264 11.96 -9.98 -12.16
N PRO A 265 11.67 -11.26 -12.49
CA PRO A 265 10.55 -11.98 -11.88
C PRO A 265 10.69 -12.09 -10.36
N ALA A 266 9.55 -12.13 -9.65
CA ALA A 266 9.56 -12.14 -8.18
C ALA A 266 10.22 -13.38 -7.60
N ILE A 267 10.03 -14.52 -8.25
CA ILE A 267 10.65 -15.78 -7.87
C ILE A 267 12.18 -15.74 -7.96
N GLN A 268 12.73 -14.94 -8.88
CA GLN A 268 14.17 -14.78 -8.97
C GLN A 268 14.70 -14.05 -7.73
N ILE A 269 14.09 -12.93 -7.34
CA ILE A 269 14.46 -12.20 -6.11
C ILE A 269 14.26 -13.08 -4.87
N TRP A 270 13.17 -13.86 -4.85
CA TRP A 270 12.92 -14.81 -3.77
C TRP A 270 14.05 -15.82 -3.63
N ASN A 271 14.43 -16.50 -4.71
CA ASN A 271 15.44 -17.55 -4.68
C ASN A 271 16.86 -17.01 -4.46
N GLU A 272 17.20 -15.88 -5.08
CA GLU A 272 18.56 -15.35 -5.05
C GLU A 272 18.86 -14.55 -3.78
N ASP A 273 17.88 -13.83 -3.22
CA ASP A 273 18.13 -12.89 -2.12
C ASP A 273 17.29 -13.18 -0.87
N VAL A 274 15.98 -13.38 -1.02
CA VAL A 274 15.07 -13.45 0.14
C VAL A 274 15.21 -14.78 0.87
N ALA A 275 14.95 -15.92 0.22
CA ALA A 275 15.04 -17.22 0.86
C ALA A 275 16.40 -17.46 1.54
N PRO A 276 17.55 -17.15 0.89
CA PRO A 276 18.86 -17.20 1.56
C PRO A 276 18.96 -16.29 2.80
N ALA A 277 18.50 -15.04 2.72
CA ALA A 277 18.55 -14.09 3.85
C ALA A 277 17.68 -14.51 5.05
N PHE A 278 16.65 -15.34 4.80
CA PHE A 278 15.76 -15.89 5.82
C PHE A 278 16.08 -17.35 6.20
N GLY A 279 17.13 -17.95 5.63
CA GLY A 279 17.51 -19.34 5.90
C GLY A 279 16.48 -20.37 5.40
N ILE A 280 15.65 -20.00 4.43
CA ILE A 280 14.66 -20.87 3.78
C ILE A 280 15.36 -21.63 2.65
N ARG A 281 15.15 -22.95 2.62
CA ARG A 281 15.71 -23.85 1.58
C ARG A 281 14.69 -24.13 0.50
#